data_AF-A0A7Y5AH40-F1
#
_entry.id   AF-A0A7Y5AH40-F1
#
_cell.length_a   1.000
_cell.length_b   1.000
_cell.length_c   1.000
_cell.angle_alpha   90.00
_cell.angle_beta   90.00
_cell.angle_gamma   90.00
#
_symmetry.space_group_name_H-M   'P 1'
#
loop_
_entity.id
_entity.type
_entity.pdbx_description
1 polymer ?
#
loop_
_entity_poly.entity_id
_entity_poly.type
_entity_poly.pdbx_seq_one_letter_code
_entity_poly.pdbx_strand_id
1 'polypeptide(L)'
;MTDIDVRLREDVHVLGELLGETIRQQHGDAFLQKIEDIRHSAKADRRGPGEQLSSTLADLAEEDLLPVARAFNQFLNLANMAEQYQLIRRRDADQPEPFEARVLPELLARLKQAGHSNDALARQLAKLDIQLVLTAHPTEVARRTLIQKYDAIAGQLAAQDHRDLTPAERQQVRERLRRLIAEAWHTE
;
A
#
# COMPACT_ATOMS: atom_id res chain seq x y z
N MET A 1 10.73 10.24 13.91
CA MET A 1 10.21 8.97 13.38
C MET A 1 8.71 9.09 13.42
N THR A 2 8.08 9.33 12.27
CA THR A 2 6.63 9.37 12.13
C THR A 2 6.08 8.08 12.72
N ASP A 3 5.22 8.20 13.74
CA ASP A 3 4.56 7.06 14.35
C ASP A 3 3.74 6.40 13.25
N ILE A 4 4.18 5.23 12.79
CA ILE A 4 3.49 4.50 11.73
C ILE A 4 2.12 4.17 12.30
N ASP A 5 1.08 4.69 11.65
CA ASP A 5 -0.31 4.52 12.05
C ASP A 5 -0.55 3.04 12.39
N VAL A 6 -1.07 2.79 13.61
CA VAL A 6 -1.33 1.44 14.10
C VAL A 6 -2.18 0.66 13.10
N ARG A 7 -3.12 1.35 12.45
CA ARG A 7 -4.03 0.73 11.48
C ARG A 7 -3.32 0.37 10.18
N LEU A 8 -2.37 1.20 9.71
CA LEU A 8 -1.53 0.84 8.56
C LEU A 8 -0.72 -0.43 8.83
N ARG A 9 -0.20 -0.58 10.06
CA ARG A 9 0.49 -1.82 10.46
C ARG A 9 -0.44 -3.03 10.44
N GLU A 10 -1.69 -2.87 10.87
CA GLU A 10 -2.70 -3.93 10.81
C GLU A 10 -3.03 -4.32 9.36
N ASP A 11 -3.26 -3.35 8.48
CA ASP A 11 -3.57 -3.62 7.06
C ASP A 11 -2.41 -4.35 6.36
N VAL A 12 -1.17 -3.86 6.53
CA VAL A 12 0.03 -4.52 6.00
C VAL A 12 0.19 -5.94 6.55
N HIS A 13 -0.13 -6.15 7.84
CA HIS A 13 -0.07 -7.46 8.46
C HIS A 13 -1.09 -8.43 7.86
N VAL A 14 -2.35 -8.01 7.72
CA VAL A 14 -3.43 -8.83 7.14
C VAL A 14 -3.11 -9.20 5.70
N LEU A 15 -2.68 -8.23 4.88
CA LEU A 15 -2.32 -8.50 3.48
C LEU A 15 -1.12 -9.45 3.37
N GLY A 16 -0.12 -9.28 4.25
CA GLY A 16 1.04 -10.15 4.32
C GLY A 16 0.68 -11.58 4.73
N GLU A 17 -0.21 -11.75 5.70
CA GLU A 17 -0.71 -13.05 6.14
C GLU A 17 -1.44 -13.78 5.01
N LEU A 18 -2.36 -13.09 4.31
CA LEU A 18 -3.11 -13.66 3.19
C LEU A 18 -2.21 -14.03 2.00
N LEU A 19 -1.17 -13.22 1.74
CA LEU A 19 -0.16 -13.57 0.73
C LEU A 19 0.66 -14.79 1.17
N GLY A 20 1.08 -14.85 2.44
CA GLY A 20 1.78 -16.01 3.00
C GLY A 20 0.96 -17.30 2.91
N GLU A 21 -0.34 -17.23 3.20
CA GLU A 21 -1.27 -18.35 3.02
C GLU A 21 -1.34 -18.82 1.56
N THR A 22 -1.38 -17.88 0.61
CA THR A 22 -1.39 -18.18 -0.83
C THR A 22 -0.09 -18.85 -1.27
N ILE A 23 1.06 -18.31 -0.85
CA ILE A 23 2.38 -18.86 -1.14
C ILE A 23 2.51 -20.28 -0.57
N ARG A 24 2.07 -20.48 0.68
CA ARG A 24 2.07 -21.79 1.34
C ARG A 24 1.22 -22.81 0.58
N GLN A 25 0.05 -22.42 0.07
CA GLN A 25 -0.82 -23.32 -0.69
C GLN A 25 -0.17 -23.77 -2.01
N GLN A 26 0.65 -22.92 -2.65
CA GLN A 26 1.28 -23.24 -3.93
C GLN A 26 2.66 -23.93 -3.79
N HIS A 27 3.51 -23.44 -2.89
CA HIS A 27 4.91 -23.84 -2.77
C HIS A 27 5.23 -24.62 -1.48
N GLY A 28 4.25 -24.78 -0.59
CA GLY A 28 4.39 -25.52 0.66
C GLY A 28 5.00 -24.71 1.82
N ASP A 29 4.95 -25.30 3.01
CA ASP A 29 5.40 -24.65 4.25
C ASP A 29 6.91 -24.36 4.26
N ALA A 30 7.72 -25.26 3.71
CA ALA A 30 9.18 -25.10 3.67
C ALA A 30 9.59 -23.85 2.87
N PHE A 31 8.88 -23.55 1.78
CA PHE A 31 9.15 -22.37 0.96
C PHE A 31 8.74 -21.08 1.67
N LEU A 32 7.57 -21.07 2.34
CA LEU A 32 7.17 -19.93 3.15
C LEU A 32 8.18 -19.67 4.28
N GLN A 33 8.67 -20.73 4.93
CA GLN A 33 9.67 -20.60 5.99
C GLN A 33 10.96 -19.94 5.48
N LYS A 34 11.45 -20.33 4.29
CA LYS A 34 12.60 -19.67 3.66
C LYS A 34 12.39 -18.16 3.50
N ILE A 35 11.20 -17.73 3.06
CA ILE A 35 10.88 -16.30 2.93
C ILE A 35 10.89 -15.59 4.29
N GLU A 36 10.30 -16.21 5.32
CA GLU A 36 10.30 -15.66 6.68
C GLU A 36 11.72 -15.55 7.25
N ASP A 37 12.57 -16.55 7.03
CA ASP A 37 13.97 -16.55 7.47
C ASP A 37 14.74 -15.39 6.82
N ILE A 38 14.61 -15.20 5.50
CA ILE A 38 15.22 -14.07 4.78
C ILE A 38 14.71 -12.73 5.34
N ARG A 39 13.41 -12.61 5.61
CA ARG A 39 12.81 -11.39 6.18
C ARG A 39 13.34 -11.10 7.59
N HIS A 40 13.47 -12.13 8.43
CA HIS A 40 14.00 -12.02 9.78
C HIS A 40 15.47 -11.60 9.77
N SER A 41 16.30 -12.23 8.93
CA SER A 41 17.70 -11.87 8.74
C SER A 41 17.88 -10.44 8.24
N ALA A 42 17.11 -10.02 7.22
CA ALA A 42 17.15 -8.64 6.72
C ALA A 42 16.76 -7.61 7.78
N LYS A 43 15.81 -7.93 8.65
CA LYS A 43 15.41 -7.06 9.77
C LYS A 43 16.48 -6.98 10.86
N ALA A 44 17.19 -8.09 11.11
CA ALA A 44 18.31 -8.13 12.05
C ALA A 44 19.49 -7.31 11.54
N ASP A 45 19.86 -7.47 10.26
CA ASP A 45 20.95 -6.73 9.61
C ASP A 45 20.76 -5.21 9.64
N ARG A 46 19.50 -4.75 9.57
CA ARG A 46 19.18 -3.32 9.70
C ARG A 46 19.53 -2.74 11.09
N ARG A 47 19.66 -3.57 12.12
CA ARG A 47 20.05 -3.18 13.49
C ARG A 47 21.55 -3.31 13.75
N GLY A 48 22.30 -3.87 12.81
CA GLY A 48 23.74 -4.09 12.86
C GLY A 48 24.11 -5.18 11.85
N PRO A 49 25.25 -5.08 11.14
CA PRO A 49 25.59 -6.01 10.06
C PRO A 49 25.70 -7.45 10.58
N GLY A 50 24.89 -8.35 10.03
CA GLY A 50 24.98 -9.79 10.23
C GLY A 50 25.39 -10.49 8.93
N GLU A 51 26.21 -11.53 9.03
CA GLU A 51 26.61 -12.35 7.87
C GLU A 51 25.49 -13.30 7.42
N GLN A 52 24.44 -13.43 8.23
CA GLN A 52 23.40 -14.45 8.12
C GLN A 52 22.47 -14.25 6.91
N LEU A 53 22.21 -13.01 6.48
CA LEU A 53 21.42 -12.77 5.27
C LEU A 53 22.19 -13.20 4.02
N SER A 54 23.48 -12.86 3.96
CA SER A 54 24.33 -13.16 2.79
C SER A 54 24.50 -14.67 2.61
N SER A 55 24.68 -15.42 3.69
CA SER A 55 24.73 -16.89 3.62
C SER A 55 23.40 -17.49 3.18
N THR A 56 22.28 -17.03 3.75
CA THR A 56 20.94 -17.53 3.39
C THR A 56 20.60 -17.29 1.91
N LEU A 57 21.03 -16.15 1.36
CA LEU A 57 20.86 -15.84 -0.06
C LEU A 57 21.82 -16.64 -0.95
N ALA A 58 23.03 -16.96 -0.47
CA ALA A 58 23.99 -17.79 -1.21
C ALA A 58 23.57 -19.27 -1.27
N ASP A 59 22.87 -19.76 -0.25
CA ASP A 59 22.41 -21.16 -0.15
C ASP A 59 21.06 -21.42 -0.85
N LEU A 60 20.44 -20.39 -1.45
CA LEU A 60 19.20 -20.53 -2.19
C LEU A 60 19.40 -21.32 -3.48
N ALA A 61 18.54 -22.33 -3.69
CA ALA A 61 18.52 -23.09 -4.94
C ALA A 61 18.13 -22.17 -6.11
N GLU A 62 18.71 -22.42 -7.29
CA GLU A 62 18.46 -21.60 -8.49
C GLU A 62 16.97 -21.56 -8.87
N GLU A 63 16.26 -22.68 -8.67
CA GLU A 63 14.81 -22.82 -8.87
C GLU A 63 13.96 -21.97 -7.90
N ASP A 64 14.51 -21.61 -6.73
CA ASP A 64 13.82 -20.79 -5.72
C ASP A 64 14.02 -19.28 -5.95
N LEU A 65 15.05 -18.87 -6.71
CA LEU A 65 15.41 -17.45 -6.87
C LEU A 65 14.25 -16.60 -7.41
N LEU A 66 13.61 -17.07 -8.49
CA LEU A 66 12.52 -16.35 -9.12
C LEU A 66 11.25 -16.31 -8.24
N PRO A 67 10.77 -17.44 -7.68
CA PRO A 67 9.67 -17.42 -6.71
C PRO A 67 9.92 -16.51 -5.49
N VAL A 68 11.14 -16.50 -4.94
CA VAL A 68 11.51 -15.65 -3.80
C VAL A 68 11.48 -14.18 -4.18
N ALA A 69 12.09 -13.81 -5.31
CA ALA A 69 12.06 -12.43 -5.81
C ALA A 69 10.62 -11.94 -6.05
N ARG A 70 9.76 -12.79 -6.61
CA ARG A 70 8.33 -12.50 -6.80
C ARG A 70 7.60 -12.31 -5.49
N ALA A 71 7.85 -13.16 -4.49
CA ALA A 71 7.25 -13.02 -3.16
C ALA A 71 7.58 -11.66 -2.55
N PHE A 72 8.85 -11.26 -2.53
CA PHE A 72 9.25 -9.95 -1.99
C PHE A 72 8.71 -8.77 -2.79
N ASN A 73 8.65 -8.87 -4.12
CA ASN A 73 8.01 -7.85 -4.95
C ASN A 73 6.53 -7.69 -4.58
N GLN A 74 5.80 -8.79 -4.39
CA GLN A 74 4.38 -8.71 -4.02
C GLN A 74 4.14 -8.25 -2.58
N PHE A 75 5.00 -8.62 -1.62
CA PHE A 75 4.95 -8.02 -0.28
C PHE A 75 5.13 -6.50 -0.34
N LEU A 76 6.07 -6.02 -1.15
CA LEU A 76 6.30 -4.58 -1.33
C LEU A 76 5.11 -3.90 -2.00
N ASN A 77 4.54 -4.48 -3.05
CA ASN A 77 3.38 -3.91 -3.75
C ASN A 77 2.16 -3.81 -2.83
N LEU A 78 1.90 -4.84 -2.03
CA LEU A 78 0.80 -4.83 -1.05
C LEU A 78 1.04 -3.79 0.05
N ALA A 79 2.28 -3.66 0.55
CA ALA A 79 2.62 -2.65 1.55
C ALA A 79 2.45 -1.23 0.99
N ASN A 80 2.94 -0.98 -0.23
CA ASN A 80 2.77 0.31 -0.91
C ASN A 80 1.29 0.63 -1.12
N MET A 81 0.49 -0.34 -1.58
CA MET A 81 -0.95 -0.15 -1.76
C MET A 81 -1.67 0.16 -0.44
N ALA A 82 -1.32 -0.52 0.66
CA ALA A 82 -1.86 -0.21 1.98
C ALA A 82 -1.50 1.21 2.44
N GLU A 83 -0.26 1.66 2.17
CA GLU A 83 0.17 3.03 2.47
C GLU A 83 -0.61 4.06 1.62
N GLN A 84 -0.76 3.82 0.32
CA GLN A 84 -1.56 4.69 -0.56
C GLN A 84 -3.02 4.72 -0.11
N TYR A 85 -3.58 3.58 0.29
CA TYR A 85 -4.93 3.50 0.83
C TYR A 85 -5.08 4.37 2.10
N GLN A 86 -4.09 4.33 3.00
CA GLN A 86 -4.12 5.12 4.23
C GLN A 86 -4.18 6.64 3.97
N LEU A 87 -3.61 7.12 2.86
CA LEU A 87 -3.68 8.55 2.46
C LEU A 87 -5.12 8.98 2.11
N ILE A 88 -5.88 8.11 1.45
CA ILE A 88 -7.25 8.39 0.98
C ILE A 88 -8.34 7.85 1.90
N ARG A 89 -7.95 7.16 2.97
CA ARG A 89 -8.85 6.50 3.92
C ARG A 89 -9.85 7.49 4.53
N ARG A 90 -11.07 7.00 4.73
CA ARG A 90 -12.13 7.76 5.41
C ARG A 90 -11.73 7.99 6.86
N ARG A 91 -11.61 9.25 7.24
CA ARG A 91 -11.34 9.65 8.63
C ARG A 91 -12.63 9.69 9.44
N ASP A 92 -12.50 9.36 10.71
CA ASP A 92 -13.58 9.49 11.69
C ASP A 92 -13.89 10.99 11.94
N ALA A 93 -15.11 11.32 12.37
CA ALA A 93 -15.56 12.71 12.53
C ALA A 93 -14.81 13.50 13.62
N ASP A 94 -14.09 12.80 14.50
CA ASP A 94 -13.25 13.35 15.56
C ASP A 94 -11.81 13.63 15.11
N GLN A 95 -11.43 13.21 13.89
CA GLN A 95 -10.10 13.44 13.35
C GLN A 95 -10.02 14.80 12.62
N PRO A 96 -8.84 15.47 12.64
CA PRO A 96 -8.64 16.69 11.88
C PRO A 96 -8.90 16.48 10.39
N GLU A 97 -9.51 17.48 9.75
CA GLU A 97 -9.74 17.47 8.30
C GLU A 97 -8.43 17.22 7.54
N PRO A 98 -8.48 16.50 6.41
CA PRO A 98 -7.32 16.28 5.56
C PRO A 98 -6.71 17.59 5.07
N PHE A 99 -5.42 17.56 4.75
CA PHE A 99 -4.72 18.76 4.26
C PHE A 99 -5.39 19.27 2.98
N GLU A 100 -5.84 18.35 2.12
CA GLU A 100 -6.52 18.59 0.86
C GLU A 100 -7.86 19.34 1.05
N ALA A 101 -8.59 19.07 2.13
CA ALA A 101 -9.83 19.77 2.46
C ALA A 101 -9.56 21.18 3.01
N ARG A 102 -8.44 21.36 3.72
CA ARG A 102 -8.09 22.62 4.39
C ARG A 102 -7.28 23.57 3.52
N VAL A 103 -6.46 23.06 2.61
CA VAL A 103 -5.43 23.84 1.90
C VAL A 103 -6.01 25.02 1.13
N LEU A 104 -7.10 24.80 0.38
CA LEU A 104 -7.73 25.86 -0.41
C LEU A 104 -8.48 26.87 0.48
N PRO A 105 -9.36 26.46 1.42
CA PRO A 105 -9.99 27.40 2.34
C PRO A 105 -8.99 28.23 3.16
N GLU A 106 -7.95 27.59 3.72
CA GLU A 106 -6.92 28.27 4.51
C GLU A 106 -6.12 29.25 3.65
N LEU A 107 -5.71 28.85 2.44
CA LEU A 107 -5.00 29.72 1.50
C LEU A 107 -5.86 30.96 1.15
N LEU A 108 -7.13 30.75 0.79
CA LEU A 108 -8.04 31.84 0.46
C LEU A 108 -8.28 32.77 1.65
N ALA A 109 -8.40 32.23 2.86
CA ALA A 109 -8.54 33.03 4.07
C ALA A 109 -7.29 33.89 4.32
N ARG A 110 -6.08 33.33 4.19
CA ARG A 110 -4.81 34.06 4.34
C ARG A 110 -4.68 35.17 3.29
N LEU A 111 -5.05 34.90 2.04
CA LEU A 111 -4.99 35.89 0.97
C LEU A 111 -5.97 37.06 1.19
N LYS A 112 -7.18 36.77 1.69
CA LYS A 112 -8.14 37.81 2.09
C LYS A 112 -7.62 38.65 3.26
N GLN A 113 -7.03 38.01 4.28
CA GLN A 113 -6.44 38.71 5.43
C GLN A 113 -5.26 39.60 5.04
N ALA A 114 -4.49 39.22 4.00
CA ALA A 114 -3.43 40.03 3.42
C ALA A 114 -3.94 41.22 2.58
N GLY A 115 -5.25 41.41 2.45
CA GLY A 115 -5.87 42.54 1.75
C GLY A 115 -6.13 42.33 0.27
N HIS A 116 -6.01 41.09 -0.25
CA HIS A 116 -6.37 40.81 -1.64
C HIS A 116 -7.90 40.80 -1.82
N SER A 117 -8.39 41.55 -2.82
CA SER A 117 -9.82 41.60 -3.15
C SER A 117 -10.29 40.32 -3.83
N ASN A 118 -11.58 39.99 -3.66
CA ASN A 118 -12.20 38.82 -4.30
C ASN A 118 -12.05 38.86 -5.83
N ASP A 119 -12.21 40.04 -6.45
CA ASP A 119 -12.04 40.24 -7.89
C ASP A 119 -10.61 40.00 -8.38
N ALA A 120 -9.61 40.34 -7.58
CA ALA A 120 -8.22 40.07 -7.91
C ALA A 120 -7.92 38.56 -7.86
N LEU A 121 -8.41 37.89 -6.81
CA LEU A 121 -8.25 36.44 -6.63
C LEU A 121 -8.96 35.65 -7.72
N ALA A 122 -10.21 36.00 -8.05
CA ALA A 122 -10.99 35.37 -9.10
C ALA A 122 -10.29 35.49 -10.47
N ARG A 123 -9.75 36.68 -10.80
CA ARG A 123 -9.00 36.90 -12.04
C ARG A 123 -7.71 36.10 -12.11
N GLN A 124 -7.02 35.87 -10.99
CA GLN A 124 -5.82 35.04 -10.97
C GLN A 124 -6.15 33.56 -11.10
N LEU A 125 -7.16 33.07 -10.37
CA LEU A 125 -7.64 31.69 -10.49
C LEU A 125 -8.12 31.37 -11.91
N ALA A 126 -8.79 32.32 -12.57
CA ALA A 126 -9.23 32.17 -13.95
C ALA A 126 -8.09 32.06 -14.98
N LYS A 127 -6.87 32.45 -14.60
CA LYS A 127 -5.66 32.35 -15.44
C LYS A 127 -4.78 31.16 -15.09
N LEU A 128 -5.12 30.40 -14.05
CA LEU A 128 -4.35 29.25 -13.63
C LEU A 128 -4.41 28.17 -14.72
N ASP A 129 -3.24 27.77 -15.20
CA ASP A 129 -3.10 26.66 -16.16
C ASP A 129 -2.16 25.62 -15.55
N ILE A 130 -2.68 24.41 -15.34
CA ILE A 130 -1.93 23.27 -14.81
C ILE A 130 -1.95 22.17 -15.85
N GLN A 131 -0.78 21.87 -16.40
CA GLN A 131 -0.60 20.82 -17.40
C GLN A 131 0.19 19.67 -16.79
N LEU A 132 -0.47 18.52 -16.65
CA LEU A 132 0.17 17.28 -16.19
C LEU A 132 0.63 16.49 -17.41
N VAL A 133 1.94 16.34 -17.57
CA VAL A 133 2.53 15.51 -18.63
C VAL A 133 2.93 14.17 -18.03
N LEU A 134 2.19 13.13 -18.40
CA LEU A 134 2.51 11.76 -18.00
C LEU A 134 3.70 11.26 -18.80
N THR A 135 4.76 10.86 -18.11
CA THR A 135 5.94 10.22 -18.72
C THR A 135 5.89 8.72 -18.49
N ALA A 136 6.59 7.96 -19.34
CA ALA A 136 6.73 6.53 -19.11
C ALA A 136 7.51 6.26 -17.82
N HIS A 137 7.09 5.26 -17.05
CA HIS A 137 7.87 4.80 -15.90
C HIS A 137 9.08 3.99 -16.40
N PRO A 138 10.32 4.32 -16.00
CA PRO A 138 11.53 3.76 -16.61
C PRO A 138 11.75 2.28 -16.32
N THR A 139 11.11 1.73 -15.29
CA THR A 139 11.36 0.37 -14.78
C THR A 139 10.11 -0.46 -14.54
N GLU A 140 8.91 0.10 -14.71
CA GLU A 140 7.67 -0.55 -14.27
C GLU A 140 6.55 -0.35 -15.29
N VAL A 141 6.34 -1.36 -16.13
CA VAL A 141 5.14 -1.44 -16.97
C VAL A 141 4.04 -2.08 -16.12
N ALA A 142 3.42 -1.31 -15.24
CA ALA A 142 2.29 -1.78 -14.46
C ALA A 142 1.15 -2.16 -15.43
N ARG A 143 0.92 -3.48 -15.60
CA ARG A 143 -0.18 -3.97 -16.43
C ARG A 143 -1.49 -3.45 -15.85
N ARG A 144 -2.36 -2.93 -16.73
CA ARG A 144 -3.67 -2.39 -16.33
C ARG A 144 -4.49 -3.37 -15.47
N THR A 145 -4.35 -4.67 -15.72
CA THR A 145 -5.00 -5.73 -14.94
C THR A 145 -4.52 -5.79 -13.48
N LEU A 146 -3.23 -5.58 -13.22
CA LEU A 146 -2.68 -5.54 -11.87
C LEU A 146 -3.14 -4.28 -11.13
N ILE A 147 -3.14 -3.12 -11.81
CA ILE A 147 -3.66 -1.87 -11.24
C ILE A 147 -5.11 -2.05 -10.78
N GLN A 148 -5.97 -2.65 -11.62
CA GLN A 148 -7.36 -2.92 -11.28
C GLN A 148 -7.51 -3.88 -10.08
N LYS A 149 -6.61 -4.86 -9.93
CA LYS A 149 -6.60 -5.75 -8.76
C LYS A 149 -6.20 -4.99 -7.49
N TYR A 150 -5.19 -4.13 -7.57
CA TYR A 150 -4.79 -3.29 -6.43
C TYR A 150 -5.90 -2.31 -6.03
N ASP A 151 -6.59 -1.69 -6.99
CA ASP A 151 -7.77 -0.86 -6.72
C ASP A 151 -8.89 -1.66 -6.02
N ALA A 152 -9.12 -2.89 -6.47
CA ALA A 152 -10.11 -3.77 -5.86
C ALA A 152 -9.74 -4.18 -4.42
N ILE A 153 -8.45 -4.43 -4.16
CA ILE A 153 -7.93 -4.71 -2.80
C ILE A 153 -8.12 -3.49 -1.90
N ALA A 154 -7.75 -2.28 -2.36
CA ALA A 154 -7.98 -1.04 -1.61
C ALA A 154 -9.48 -0.84 -1.31
N GLY A 155 -10.35 -1.16 -2.26
CA GLY A 155 -11.81 -1.14 -2.04
C GLY A 155 -12.29 -2.14 -0.98
N GLN A 156 -11.63 -3.28 -0.82
CA GLN A 156 -11.94 -4.22 0.26
C GLN A 156 -11.43 -3.75 1.62
N LEU A 157 -10.25 -3.12 1.68
CA LEU A 157 -9.77 -2.47 2.91
C LEU A 157 -10.75 -1.37 3.35
N ALA A 158 -11.24 -0.58 2.39
CA ALA A 158 -12.30 0.41 2.64
C ALA A 158 -13.61 -0.20 3.15
N ALA A 159 -14.00 -1.36 2.64
CA ALA A 159 -15.16 -2.07 3.16
C ALA A 159 -14.91 -2.54 4.61
N GLN A 160 -13.71 -3.07 4.91
CA GLN A 160 -13.36 -3.58 6.24
C GLN A 160 -13.38 -2.51 7.34
N ASP A 161 -13.17 -1.24 6.98
CA ASP A 161 -13.21 -0.10 7.89
C ASP A 161 -14.60 0.25 8.44
N HIS A 162 -15.66 -0.30 7.85
CA HIS A 162 -17.01 -0.08 8.31
C HIS A 162 -17.23 -0.71 9.70
N ARG A 163 -17.54 0.14 10.68
CA ARG A 163 -17.76 -0.28 12.08
C ARG A 163 -19.04 -1.11 12.27
N ASP A 164 -19.95 -1.04 11.31
CA ASP A 164 -21.27 -1.66 11.29
C ASP A 164 -21.31 -3.06 10.65
N LEU A 165 -20.16 -3.60 10.22
CA LEU A 165 -20.11 -4.93 9.62
C LEU A 165 -20.41 -6.05 10.62
N THR A 166 -21.33 -6.93 10.22
CA THR A 166 -21.60 -8.21 10.87
C THR A 166 -20.40 -9.18 10.71
N PRO A 167 -20.28 -10.20 11.57
CA PRO A 167 -19.22 -11.20 11.43
C PRO A 167 -19.20 -11.91 10.07
N ALA A 168 -20.39 -12.16 9.49
CA ALA A 168 -20.52 -12.79 8.18
C ALA A 168 -19.99 -11.88 7.06
N GLU A 169 -20.27 -10.57 7.10
CA GLU A 169 -19.76 -9.62 6.12
C GLU A 169 -18.25 -9.44 6.23
N ARG A 170 -17.70 -9.38 7.45
CA ARG A 170 -16.24 -9.35 7.65
C ARG A 170 -15.56 -10.57 7.05
N GLN A 171 -16.14 -11.76 7.22
CA GLN A 171 -15.62 -12.98 6.60
C GLN A 171 -15.69 -12.90 5.07
N GLN A 172 -16.76 -12.36 4.51
CA GLN A 172 -16.89 -12.19 3.05
C GLN A 172 -15.83 -11.23 2.48
N VAL A 173 -15.55 -10.12 3.17
CA VAL A 173 -14.48 -9.19 2.81
C VAL A 173 -13.13 -9.89 2.84
N ARG A 174 -12.83 -10.65 3.91
CA ARG A 174 -11.57 -11.41 4.04
C ARG A 174 -11.42 -12.46 2.93
N GLU A 175 -12.46 -13.22 2.60
CA GLU A 175 -12.42 -14.19 1.49
C GLU A 175 -12.24 -13.51 0.13
N ARG A 176 -12.77 -12.30 -0.04
CA ARG A 176 -12.58 -11.52 -1.27
C ARG A 176 -11.15 -10.99 -1.38
N LEU A 177 -10.58 -10.49 -0.28
CA LEU A 177 -9.16 -10.13 -0.21
C LEU A 177 -8.26 -11.32 -0.57
N ARG A 178 -8.51 -12.48 0.06
CA ARG A 178 -7.74 -13.70 -0.21
C ARG A 178 -7.76 -14.08 -1.69
N ARG A 179 -8.94 -14.05 -2.33
CA ARG A 179 -9.07 -14.31 -3.77
C ARG A 179 -8.31 -13.31 -4.63
N LEU A 180 -8.44 -12.02 -4.34
CA LEU A 180 -7.76 -10.96 -5.09
C LEU A 180 -6.23 -11.06 -4.97
N ILE A 181 -5.72 -11.39 -3.79
CA ILE A 181 -4.28 -11.61 -3.55
C ILE A 181 -3.78 -12.84 -4.32
N ALA A 182 -4.51 -13.96 -4.26
CA ALA A 182 -4.17 -15.15 -5.03
C ALA A 182 -4.18 -14.88 -6.55
N GLU A 183 -5.18 -14.14 -7.01
CA GLU A 183 -5.27 -13.68 -8.38
C GLU A 183 -4.08 -12.79 -8.78
N ALA A 184 -3.68 -11.83 -7.94
CA ALA A 184 -2.53 -10.97 -8.19
C ALA A 184 -1.21 -11.76 -8.18
N TRP A 185 -1.10 -12.77 -7.33
CA TRP A 185 0.05 -13.67 -7.25
C TRP A 185 0.23 -14.52 -8.53
N HIS A 186 -0.87 -15.02 -9.10
CA HIS A 186 -0.85 -15.82 -10.32
C HIS A 186 -0.88 -15.01 -11.63
N THR A 187 -1.11 -13.69 -11.55
CA THR A 187 -1.12 -12.81 -12.73
C THR A 187 0.25 -12.17 -12.89
N GLU A 188 0.97 -12.55 -13.94
CA GLU A 188 2.17 -11.82 -14.41
C GLU A 188 1.81 -10.55 -15.17
#